data_AF-A0A383EJM9-F1
#
_entry.id   AF-A0A383EJM9-F1
#
_cell.length_a   1.000
_cell.length_b   1.000
_cell.length_c   1.000
_cell.angle_alpha   90.00
_cell.angle_beta   90.00
_cell.angle_gamma   90.00
#
_symmetry.space_group_name_H-M   'P 1'
#
loop_
_entity.id
_entity.type
_entity.pdbx_description
1 polymer ?
#
loop_
_entity_poly.entity_id
_entity_poly.type
_entity_poly.pdbx_seq_one_letter_code
_entity_poly.pdbx_strand_id
1 'polypeptide(L)'
;MRIPYWSQRTQVRVNGQSVSGVAAGSYLNLRRSWKKGDFIELRIDMRPHIWVGEKECRGRSSLYRGPILLTYDRRYNDMDPDQVPALMANKLGLRTVRSPAGTPEPMVMTKLKGAHGKTVYLCDFASAGEGGSPYLSWLHVKGMEKVRYSRANPLRSGRP
;
A
#
# COMPACT_ATOMS: atom_id res chain seq x y z
N MET A 1 -2.96 -17.59 -12.94
CA MET A 1 -2.97 -16.14 -12.64
C MET A 1 -2.59 -15.92 -11.18
N ARG A 2 -1.59 -15.09 -10.88
CA ARG A 2 -1.14 -14.85 -9.50
C ARG A 2 -2.15 -13.98 -8.73
N ILE A 3 -2.53 -14.40 -7.53
CA ILE A 3 -3.30 -13.58 -6.59
C ILE A 3 -2.34 -13.07 -5.50
N PRO A 4 -2.07 -11.75 -5.42
CA PRO A 4 -1.12 -11.21 -4.44
C PRO A 4 -1.55 -11.49 -3.00
N TYR A 5 -0.60 -11.84 -2.13
CA TYR A 5 -0.87 -12.15 -0.72
C TYR A 5 -1.52 -10.98 0.05
N TRP A 6 -1.25 -9.74 -0.37
CA TRP A 6 -1.80 -8.55 0.26
C TRP A 6 -3.26 -8.28 -0.12
N SER A 7 -3.75 -8.84 -1.22
CA SER A 7 -5.07 -8.58 -1.78
C SER A 7 -6.13 -9.51 -1.18
N GLN A 8 -6.72 -9.10 -0.05
CA GLN A 8 -7.68 -9.94 0.70
C GLN A 8 -9.02 -10.14 -0.02
N ARG A 9 -9.42 -9.18 -0.85
CA ARG A 9 -10.71 -9.19 -1.55
C ARG A 9 -10.52 -9.14 -3.07
N THR A 10 -9.82 -10.14 -3.60
CA THR A 10 -9.64 -10.27 -5.06
C THR A 10 -10.90 -10.86 -5.69
N GLN A 11 -11.34 -10.30 -6.81
CA GLN A 11 -12.42 -10.86 -7.64
C GLN A 11 -11.93 -11.12 -9.05
N VAL A 12 -12.35 -12.25 -9.61
CA VAL A 12 -12.01 -12.66 -10.97
C VAL A 12 -13.28 -13.00 -11.71
N ARG A 13 -13.43 -12.45 -12.92
CA ARG A 13 -14.51 -12.82 -13.84
C ARG A 13 -13.95 -13.22 -15.19
N VAL A 14 -14.59 -14.18 -15.85
CA VAL A 14 -14.31 -14.52 -17.25
C VAL A 14 -15.61 -14.33 -18.03
N ASN A 15 -15.59 -13.45 -19.03
CA ASN A 15 -16.77 -13.07 -19.82
C ASN A 15 -17.96 -12.66 -18.93
N GLY A 16 -17.69 -11.87 -17.89
CA GLY A 16 -18.70 -11.40 -16.93
C GLY A 16 -19.08 -12.39 -15.82
N GLN A 17 -18.76 -13.68 -15.96
CA GLN A 17 -19.08 -14.71 -14.97
C GLN A 17 -18.00 -14.80 -13.88
N SER A 18 -18.42 -14.82 -12.61
CA SER A 18 -17.50 -14.91 -11.47
C SER A 18 -16.82 -16.27 -11.38
N VAL A 19 -15.53 -16.27 -11.06
CA VAL A 19 -14.73 -17.49 -10.87
C VAL A 19 -14.55 -17.76 -9.37
N SER A 20 -14.74 -19.02 -8.96
CA SER A 20 -14.51 -19.49 -7.59
C SER A 20 -13.04 -19.86 -7.34
N GLY A 21 -12.68 -20.12 -6.08
CA GLY A 21 -11.31 -20.56 -5.72
C GLY A 21 -10.26 -19.44 -5.74
N VAL A 22 -10.68 -18.18 -5.74
CA VAL A 22 -9.78 -17.03 -5.64
C VAL A 22 -9.25 -16.93 -4.21
N ALA A 23 -7.96 -17.18 -4.02
CA ALA A 23 -7.32 -17.14 -2.70
C ALA A 23 -6.05 -16.28 -2.72
N ALA A 24 -5.87 -15.43 -1.71
CA ALA A 24 -4.68 -14.59 -1.59
C ALA A 24 -3.40 -15.43 -1.41
N GLY A 25 -2.32 -15.03 -2.06
CA GLY A 25 -1.02 -15.70 -1.94
C GLY A 25 -0.90 -16.99 -2.76
N SER A 26 -1.84 -17.26 -3.67
CA SER A 26 -1.84 -18.46 -4.51
C SER A 26 -1.89 -18.10 -6.00
N TYR A 27 -1.86 -19.13 -6.85
CA TYR A 27 -2.17 -19.01 -8.27
C TYR A 27 -3.58 -19.55 -8.53
N LEU A 28 -4.44 -18.72 -9.08
CA LEU A 28 -5.73 -19.15 -9.62
C LEU A 28 -5.52 -19.81 -10.98
N ASN A 29 -5.94 -21.07 -11.10
CA ASN A 29 -5.89 -21.84 -12.34
C ASN A 29 -7.21 -21.70 -13.11
N LEU A 30 -7.17 -21.11 -14.30
CA LEU A 30 -8.33 -20.99 -15.19
C LEU A 30 -8.23 -22.03 -16.31
N ARG A 31 -8.81 -23.21 -16.09
CA ARG A 31 -8.78 -24.33 -17.04
C ARG A 31 -10.03 -24.32 -17.92
N ARG A 32 -9.87 -23.94 -19.18
CA ARG A 32 -10.92 -23.89 -20.21
C ARG A 32 -10.30 -23.81 -21.61
N SER A 33 -11.10 -24.02 -22.64
CA SER A 33 -10.75 -23.65 -24.01
C SER A 33 -10.91 -22.15 -24.18
N TRP A 34 -9.84 -21.48 -24.61
CA TRP A 34 -9.83 -20.04 -24.86
C TRP A 34 -10.07 -19.77 -26.33
N LYS A 35 -10.86 -18.74 -26.62
CA LYS A 35 -11.10 -18.26 -27.98
C LYS A 35 -10.87 -16.76 -28.09
N LYS A 36 -10.60 -16.30 -29.32
CA LYS A 36 -10.51 -14.87 -29.62
C LYS A 36 -11.77 -14.16 -29.10
N GLY A 37 -11.58 -13.10 -28.33
CA GLY A 37 -12.66 -12.32 -27.72
C GLY A 37 -13.01 -12.73 -26.28
N ASP A 38 -12.46 -13.81 -25.72
CA ASP A 38 -12.58 -14.06 -24.29
C ASP A 38 -11.88 -12.95 -23.48
N PHE A 39 -12.52 -12.52 -22.40
CA PHE A 39 -12.09 -11.41 -21.55
C PHE A 39 -12.03 -11.83 -20.08
N ILE A 40 -10.91 -11.50 -19.43
CA ILE A 40 -10.72 -11.72 -17.99
C ILE A 40 -10.75 -10.36 -17.29
N GLU A 41 -11.67 -10.20 -16.34
CA GLU A 41 -11.68 -9.05 -15.43
C GLU A 41 -11.03 -9.47 -14.11
N LEU A 42 -10.03 -8.71 -13.66
CA LEU A 42 -9.37 -8.90 -12.37
C LEU A 42 -9.52 -7.63 -11.53
N ARG A 43 -10.17 -7.75 -10.37
CA ARG A 43 -10.26 -6.67 -9.38
C ARG A 43 -9.40 -7.02 -8.19
N ILE A 44 -8.34 -6.23 -7.99
CA ILE A 44 -7.37 -6.44 -6.90
C ILE A 44 -7.66 -5.44 -5.77
N ASP A 45 -7.59 -5.92 -4.54
CA ASP A 45 -7.81 -5.15 -3.33
C ASP A 45 -6.55 -4.34 -2.96
N MET A 46 -6.54 -3.07 -3.35
CA MET A 46 -5.44 -2.13 -3.12
C MET A 46 -5.49 -1.43 -1.75
N ARG A 47 -6.28 -1.94 -0.79
CA ARG A 47 -6.34 -1.36 0.56
C ARG A 47 -4.97 -1.38 1.24
N PRO A 48 -4.73 -0.45 2.18
CA PRO A 48 -3.43 -0.35 2.81
C PRO A 48 -3.11 -1.56 3.67
N HIS A 49 -1.82 -1.88 3.78
CA HIS A 49 -1.30 -2.83 4.75
C HIS A 49 0.01 -2.30 5.35
N ILE A 50 0.30 -2.72 6.58
CA ILE A 50 1.36 -2.11 7.40
C ILE A 50 2.37 -3.15 7.83
N TRP A 51 3.65 -2.91 7.55
CA TRP A 51 4.74 -3.72 8.07
C TRP A 51 5.33 -3.06 9.33
N VAL A 52 5.15 -3.72 10.48
CA VAL A 52 5.66 -3.23 11.77
C VAL A 52 7.16 -3.51 11.89
N GLY A 53 7.93 -2.48 12.22
CA GLY A 53 9.38 -2.54 12.30
C GLY A 53 9.91 -3.26 13.53
N GLU A 54 11.14 -3.78 13.39
CA GLU A 54 11.88 -4.50 14.41
C GLU A 54 13.30 -3.94 14.51
N LYS A 55 14.01 -4.24 15.61
CA LYS A 55 15.39 -3.77 15.86
C LYS A 55 15.50 -2.25 15.63
N GLU A 56 16.33 -1.79 14.69
CA GLU A 56 16.53 -0.38 14.35
C GLU A 56 15.26 0.36 13.89
N CYS A 57 14.24 -0.38 13.44
CA CYS A 57 12.96 0.19 13.04
C CYS A 57 11.88 0.00 14.12
N ARG A 58 12.24 -0.42 15.34
CA ARG A 58 11.28 -0.61 16.45
C ARG A 58 10.54 0.71 16.73
N GLY A 59 9.22 0.61 16.88
CA GLY A 59 8.36 1.78 17.08
C GLY A 59 7.98 2.52 15.79
N ARG A 60 8.51 2.08 14.64
CA ARG A 60 8.14 2.57 13.31
C ARG A 60 7.44 1.48 12.50
N SER A 61 6.73 1.89 11.46
CA SER A 61 6.12 0.98 10.50
C SER A 61 6.19 1.52 9.08
N SER A 62 6.25 0.63 8.09
CA SER A 62 6.11 0.98 6.68
C SER A 62 4.67 0.76 6.22
N LEU A 63 4.13 1.73 5.48
CA LEU A 63 2.77 1.69 4.97
C LEU A 63 2.79 1.35 3.47
N TYR A 64 1.94 0.42 3.06
CA TYR A 64 1.83 0.00 1.67
C TYR A 64 0.41 0.24 1.14
N ARG A 65 0.27 0.48 -0.16
CA ARG A 65 -0.99 0.40 -0.92
C ARG A 65 -0.83 -0.65 -2.01
N GLY A 66 -1.45 -1.81 -1.83
CA GLY A 66 -1.18 -2.96 -2.69
C GLY A 66 0.32 -3.32 -2.67
N PRO A 67 1.04 -3.37 -3.81
CA PRO A 67 2.46 -3.68 -3.81
C PRO A 67 3.36 -2.45 -3.55
N ILE A 68 2.79 -1.26 -3.45
CA ILE A 68 3.53 0.01 -3.48
C ILE A 68 3.85 0.43 -2.05
N LEU A 69 5.13 0.62 -1.74
CA LEU A 69 5.58 1.24 -0.50
C LEU A 69 5.31 2.75 -0.57
N LEU A 70 4.56 3.26 0.41
CA LEU A 70 4.26 4.68 0.54
C LEU A 70 5.33 5.35 1.40
N THR A 71 5.70 6.55 0.98
CA THR A 71 6.89 7.25 1.48
C THR A 71 6.57 8.72 1.69
N TYR A 72 6.95 9.25 2.84
CA TYR A 72 6.96 10.68 3.06
C TYR A 72 8.13 11.27 2.28
N ASP A 73 7.91 12.40 1.62
CA ASP A 73 8.93 13.18 0.91
C ASP A 73 8.65 14.67 1.17
N ARG A 74 9.69 15.42 1.54
CA ARG A 74 9.58 16.84 1.90
C ARG A 74 9.05 17.70 0.76
N ARG A 75 9.23 17.31 -0.51
CA ARG A 75 8.69 18.06 -1.67
C ARG A 75 7.17 18.22 -1.64
N TYR A 76 6.45 17.29 -1.03
CA TYR A 76 4.99 17.27 -1.00
C TYR A 76 4.40 17.61 0.37
N ASN A 77 5.25 17.97 1.32
CA ASN A 77 4.87 18.14 2.71
C ASN A 77 5.52 19.40 3.30
N ASP A 78 4.81 20.10 4.17
CA ASP A 78 5.24 21.39 4.74
C ASP A 78 6.08 21.24 6.04
N MET A 79 6.32 20.02 6.50
CA MET A 79 7.05 19.71 7.73
C MET A 79 8.31 18.92 7.43
N ASP A 80 9.29 18.96 8.33
CA ASP A 80 10.54 18.18 8.23
C ASP A 80 10.33 16.70 8.63
N PRO A 81 11.24 15.78 8.25
CA PRO A 81 11.09 14.35 8.47
C PRO A 81 10.78 13.94 9.93
N ASP A 82 11.44 14.57 10.90
CA ASP A 82 11.27 14.33 12.34
C ASP A 82 9.96 14.90 12.90
N GLN A 83 9.30 15.78 12.15
CA GLN A 83 8.04 16.43 12.51
C GLN A 83 6.81 15.76 11.87
N VAL A 84 6.98 14.64 11.17
CA VAL A 84 5.86 13.88 10.61
C VAL A 84 4.97 13.37 11.75
N PRO A 85 3.67 13.74 11.78
CA PRO A 85 2.80 13.40 12.89
C PRO A 85 2.54 11.89 12.94
N ALA A 86 2.30 11.36 14.14
CA ALA A 86 1.92 9.97 14.30
C ALA A 86 0.62 9.66 13.53
N LEU A 87 0.60 8.52 12.83
CA LEU A 87 -0.54 8.01 12.09
C LEU A 87 -1.27 6.97 12.95
N MET A 88 -2.59 6.85 12.78
CA MET A 88 -3.41 5.86 13.48
C MET A 88 -3.88 4.80 12.49
N ALA A 89 -3.50 3.53 12.69
CA ALA A 89 -3.80 2.46 11.75
C ALA A 89 -5.30 2.33 11.48
N ASN A 90 -6.12 2.27 12.52
CA ASN A 90 -7.58 2.17 12.42
C ASN A 90 -8.29 3.44 11.86
N LYS A 91 -7.54 4.51 11.59
CA LYS A 91 -8.07 5.80 11.08
C LYS A 91 -7.23 6.37 9.93
N LEU A 92 -6.53 5.52 9.17
CA LEU A 92 -5.66 6.00 8.09
C LEU A 92 -6.39 6.90 7.11
N GLY A 93 -7.63 6.55 6.70
CA GLY A 93 -8.40 7.38 5.75
C GLY A 93 -7.64 7.69 4.47
N LEU A 94 -6.78 6.77 4.02
CA LEU A 94 -5.85 6.95 2.91
C LEU A 94 -6.61 7.18 1.60
N ARG A 95 -6.35 8.30 0.92
CA ARG A 95 -6.99 8.65 -0.36
C ARG A 95 -5.95 8.95 -1.42
N THR A 96 -6.10 8.34 -2.60
CA THR A 96 -5.32 8.73 -3.78
C THR A 96 -5.73 10.13 -4.24
N VAL A 97 -4.75 10.96 -4.55
CA VAL A 97 -4.93 12.33 -5.02
C VAL A 97 -3.91 12.64 -6.11
N ARG A 98 -4.07 13.78 -6.79
CA ARG A 98 -3.01 14.34 -7.64
C ARG A 98 -1.90 14.92 -6.76
N SER A 99 -0.71 15.05 -7.33
CA SER A 99 0.41 15.69 -6.62
C SER A 99 0.06 17.15 -6.28
N PRO A 100 0.24 17.60 -5.04
CA PRO A 100 -0.03 18.99 -4.67
C PRO A 100 1.04 19.97 -5.19
N ALA A 101 2.25 19.47 -5.45
CA ALA A 101 3.40 20.21 -5.93
C ALA A 101 4.44 19.22 -6.47
N GLY A 102 5.58 19.71 -6.98
CA GLY A 102 6.76 18.90 -7.28
C GLY A 102 6.77 18.28 -8.69
N THR A 103 7.87 18.51 -9.41
CA THR A 103 8.20 17.85 -10.67
C THR A 103 9.47 17.02 -10.51
N PRO A 104 9.53 15.83 -11.15
CA PRO A 104 8.44 15.15 -11.82
C PRO A 104 7.36 14.64 -10.84
N GLU A 105 6.17 14.39 -11.37
CA GLU A 105 5.06 13.87 -10.59
C GLU A 105 5.28 12.39 -10.25
N PRO A 106 4.97 11.96 -9.01
CA PRO A 106 5.09 10.57 -8.64
C PRO A 106 3.98 9.74 -9.28
N MET A 107 4.22 8.45 -9.48
CA MET A 107 3.23 7.54 -10.05
C MET A 107 2.02 7.37 -9.13
N VAL A 108 2.25 7.39 -7.82
CA VAL A 108 1.19 7.35 -6.82
C VAL A 108 1.39 8.48 -5.82
N MET A 109 0.33 9.26 -5.62
CA MET A 109 0.22 10.19 -4.51
C MET A 109 -1.00 9.85 -3.66
N THR A 110 -0.81 9.89 -2.34
CA THR A 110 -1.87 9.68 -1.37
C THR A 110 -1.86 10.77 -0.32
N LYS A 111 -3.03 11.06 0.26
CA LYS A 111 -3.17 11.92 1.43
C LYS A 111 -3.90 11.19 2.55
N LEU A 112 -3.53 11.54 3.78
CA LEU A 112 -4.17 11.08 5.00
C LEU A 112 -4.08 12.14 6.10
N LYS A 113 -4.76 11.88 7.22
CA LYS A 113 -4.70 12.71 8.43
C LYS A 113 -3.85 12.01 9.50
N GLY A 114 -2.82 12.71 9.97
CA GLY A 114 -2.07 12.32 11.16
C GLY A 114 -2.71 12.86 12.45
N ALA A 115 -1.98 12.74 13.56
CA ALA A 115 -2.35 13.33 14.84
C ALA A 115 -2.70 14.82 14.71
N HIS A 116 -3.69 15.26 15.50
CA HIS A 116 -4.22 16.64 15.49
C HIS A 116 -4.78 17.09 14.13
N GLY A 117 -5.10 16.16 13.22
CA GLY A 117 -5.72 16.48 11.93
C GLY A 117 -4.77 17.07 10.88
N LYS A 118 -3.46 17.05 11.14
CA LYS A 118 -2.44 17.49 10.19
C LYS A 118 -2.46 16.60 8.94
N THR A 119 -2.48 17.21 7.76
CA THR A 119 -2.43 16.46 6.50
C THR A 119 -1.03 15.93 6.29
N VAL A 120 -0.91 14.68 5.84
CA VAL A 120 0.34 14.07 5.39
C VAL A 120 0.13 13.55 3.98
N TYR A 121 1.08 13.87 3.10
CA TYR A 121 1.15 13.34 1.75
C TYR A 121 2.21 12.24 1.68
N LEU A 122 1.88 11.12 1.05
CA LEU A 122 2.81 10.02 0.81
C LEU A 122 2.82 9.66 -0.68
N CYS A 123 3.99 9.70 -1.28
CA CYS A 123 4.24 9.25 -2.66
C CYS A 123 4.63 7.76 -2.70
N ASP A 124 4.75 7.18 -3.88
CA ASP A 124 5.46 5.91 -4.03
C ASP A 124 6.96 6.06 -3.75
N PHE A 125 7.57 5.01 -3.19
CA PHE A 125 8.99 5.00 -2.86
C PHE A 125 9.91 5.22 -4.06
N ALA A 126 9.51 4.83 -5.27
CA ALA A 126 10.36 4.95 -6.45
C ALA A 126 10.58 6.41 -6.87
N SER A 127 9.61 7.28 -6.58
CA SER A 127 9.73 8.72 -6.79
C SER A 127 10.34 9.47 -5.61
N ALA A 128 10.42 8.87 -4.41
CA ALA A 128 10.85 9.58 -3.21
C ALA A 128 12.34 9.98 -3.25
N GLY A 129 12.66 11.15 -2.70
CA GLY A 129 14.03 11.66 -2.54
C GLY A 129 14.66 12.22 -3.82
N GLU A 130 13.93 12.18 -4.92
CA GLU A 130 14.35 12.81 -6.16
C GLU A 130 14.62 14.31 -5.96
N GLY A 131 15.69 14.80 -6.60
CA GLY A 131 16.21 16.15 -6.37
C GLY A 131 16.93 16.33 -5.03
N GLY A 132 17.25 15.24 -4.32
CA GLY A 132 17.97 15.28 -3.03
C GLY A 132 17.08 15.59 -1.83
N SER A 133 15.76 15.45 -1.97
CA SER A 133 14.83 15.76 -0.89
C SER A 133 14.92 14.76 0.26
N PRO A 134 14.83 15.19 1.53
CA PRO A 134 14.67 14.26 2.66
C PRO A 134 13.38 13.44 2.53
N TYR A 135 13.47 12.13 2.78
CA TYR A 135 12.33 11.20 2.69
C TYR A 135 12.36 10.13 3.79
N LEU A 136 11.20 9.57 4.11
CA LEU A 136 11.03 8.54 5.15
C LEU A 136 10.00 7.48 4.73
N SER A 137 10.38 6.21 4.79
CA SER A 137 9.48 5.06 4.57
C SER A 137 9.12 4.31 5.86
N TRP A 138 9.77 4.65 6.97
CA TRP A 138 9.48 4.14 8.31
C TRP A 138 8.82 5.25 9.13
N LEU A 139 7.50 5.20 9.25
CA LEU A 139 6.67 6.23 9.85
C LEU A 139 6.24 5.82 11.26
N HIS A 140 5.90 6.80 12.10
CA HIS A 140 5.28 6.53 13.39
C HIS A 140 3.81 6.14 13.19
N VAL A 141 3.52 4.84 13.11
CA VAL A 141 2.15 4.31 12.99
C VAL A 141 1.74 3.61 14.28
N LYS A 142 0.69 4.10 14.92
CA LYS A 142 0.13 3.56 16.17
C LYS A 142 -1.05 2.62 15.90
N GLY A 143 -1.32 1.72 16.84
CA GLY A 143 -2.46 0.81 16.79
C GLY A 143 -2.25 -0.42 15.90
N MET A 144 -1.00 -0.84 15.70
CA MET A 144 -0.66 -2.09 15.02
C MET A 144 0.12 -3.02 15.93
N GLU A 145 -0.19 -4.30 15.83
CA GLU A 145 0.59 -5.38 16.42
C GLU A 145 1.51 -6.02 15.38
N LYS A 146 2.62 -6.60 15.85
CA LYS A 146 3.52 -7.36 14.99
C LYS A 146 2.83 -8.61 14.48
N VAL A 147 2.89 -8.82 13.16
CA VAL A 147 2.40 -10.05 12.54
C VAL A 147 3.56 -11.03 12.38
N ARG A 148 3.34 -12.30 12.71
CA ARG A 148 4.35 -13.35 12.50
C ARG A 148 4.47 -13.71 11.02
N TYR A 149 5.64 -14.20 10.64
CA TYR A 149 5.84 -14.77 9.32
C TYR A 149 4.92 -15.96 9.09
N SER A 150 4.39 -16.04 7.88
CA SER A 150 3.79 -17.26 7.33
C SER A 150 4.00 -17.28 5.82
N ARG A 151 3.90 -18.46 5.20
CA ARG A 151 3.96 -18.58 3.73
C ARG A 151 2.83 -17.79 3.04
N ALA A 152 1.68 -17.64 3.70
CA ALA A 152 0.55 -16.87 3.22
C ALA A 152 0.68 -15.35 3.45
N ASN A 153 1.58 -14.90 4.33
CA ASN A 153 1.87 -13.49 4.59
C ASN A 153 3.39 -13.26 4.74
N PRO A 154 4.15 -13.35 3.63
CA PRO A 154 5.61 -13.33 3.69
C PRO A 154 6.20 -11.98 4.14
N LEU A 155 5.51 -10.86 3.89
CA LEU A 155 5.96 -9.53 4.34
C LEU A 155 5.69 -9.29 5.83
N ARG A 156 4.90 -10.15 6.49
CA ARG A 156 4.47 -9.93 7.89
C ARG A 156 3.69 -8.62 8.05
N SER A 157 2.93 -8.24 7.03
CA SER A 157 2.15 -7.00 7.08
C SER A 157 0.79 -7.26 7.73
N GLY A 158 0.38 -6.38 8.62
CA GLY A 158 -0.95 -6.34 9.21
C GLY A 158 -1.95 -5.60 8.31
N ARG A 159 -3.23 -5.72 8.64
CA ARG A 159 -4.32 -5.01 7.96
C ARG A 159 -4.93 -4.03 8.98
N PRO A 160 -4.95 -2.73 8.67
CA PRO A 160 -5.53 -1.70 9.53
C PRO A 160 -7.05 -1.78 9.61
#